data_AF-A0AAV4REG7-F1
#
_entry.id   AF-A0AAV4REG7-F1
#
_cell.length_a   1.000
_cell.length_b   1.000
_cell.length_c   1.000
_cell.angle_alpha   90.00
_cell.angle_beta   90.00
_cell.angle_gamma   90.00
#
_symmetry.space_group_name_H-M   'P 1'
#
loop_
_entity.id
_entity.type
_entity.pdbx_description
1 polymer ?
#
loop_
_entity_poly.entity_id
_entity_poly.type
_entity_poly.pdbx_seq_one_letter_code
_entity_poly.pdbx_strand_id
1 'polypeptide(L)'
;MEFSTSSCCFPAALNLIDYEDIYLRHMYLKAPNMKATFLHVKTTAKEFKAITDKLGIDYKGYIMYEFLKDLIMALPSETTFLDFLVSVNCSLWNSRFFDCFKDSLINEYLGHLDKILRTSRKTAHEVQTILEKFLKVFSVLRPEPDLSCENLLQYEFMAELLKFCYRVNVKNSQLITDLVKLVIDRSVVEFSFIRHVLQPHYPEGFYEYILKHVTHEKFDIVSYCSNHPRTLWEYSKNFSVVHVASFGNFERLLCLLQYGFEVFPCSEIKKSGHGHPFLNEVISQTHLMILQLMSGMRFVNWFSLDHTLLLDQGLCAVTKLQRNCIELIWRAIPQPFITKAMLDLDISTEYFYLALHGIFKPFRHNRNLKLAAMYEACFTDMAVGPHEPRPLKHLARCSIRKRLFETWNLPKGICHLGIPPQLEKYLNLETD
;
A
#
# COMPACT_ATOMS: atom_id res chain seq x y z
N MET A 1 2.55 -56.11 26.83
CA MET A 1 2.57 -56.98 25.63
C MET A 1 3.35 -56.24 24.58
N GLU A 2 4.50 -56.81 24.21
CA GLU A 2 5.41 -56.39 23.15
C GLU A 2 4.90 -56.76 21.75
N PHE A 3 5.66 -56.30 20.75
CA PHE A 3 5.72 -56.67 19.32
C PHE A 3 4.62 -56.11 18.40
N SER A 4 4.84 -55.73 17.14
CA SER A 4 5.98 -55.30 16.33
C SER A 4 5.51 -55.19 14.86
N THR A 5 6.08 -54.24 14.11
CA THR A 5 6.46 -54.31 12.66
C THR A 5 5.46 -54.67 11.54
N SER A 6 5.28 -53.76 10.57
CA SER A 6 5.90 -53.75 9.21
C SER A 6 5.24 -52.65 8.35
N SER A 7 5.95 -51.60 7.93
CA SER A 7 6.67 -51.39 6.65
C SER A 7 5.81 -51.46 5.36
N CYS A 8 5.67 -50.36 4.63
CA CYS A 8 6.47 -50.07 3.42
C CYS A 8 5.96 -48.84 2.63
N CYS A 9 6.92 -47.97 2.32
CA CYS A 9 7.09 -47.19 1.08
C CYS A 9 5.97 -46.29 0.54
N PHE A 10 6.12 -44.96 0.73
CA PHE A 10 5.93 -43.96 -0.32
C PHE A 10 6.69 -42.65 0.02
N PRO A 11 7.79 -42.34 -0.68
CA PRO A 11 8.16 -40.97 -0.97
C PRO A 11 8.41 -40.84 -2.48
N ALA A 12 7.36 -40.59 -3.27
CA ALA A 12 7.47 -40.40 -4.71
C ALA A 12 6.26 -39.61 -5.25
N ALA A 13 6.16 -38.32 -4.91
CA ALA A 13 5.19 -37.42 -5.56
C ALA A 13 5.59 -35.94 -5.54
N LEU A 14 6.89 -35.64 -5.42
CA LEU A 14 7.46 -34.38 -5.89
C LEU A 14 8.59 -34.78 -6.82
N ASN A 15 8.21 -35.27 -8.00
CA ASN A 15 9.02 -35.12 -9.19
C ASN A 15 9.26 -33.61 -9.30
N LEU A 16 10.43 -33.21 -8.81
CA LEU A 16 11.22 -32.12 -9.33
C LEU A 16 11.07 -32.19 -10.85
N ILE A 17 10.17 -31.35 -11.38
CA ILE A 17 10.26 -30.95 -12.77
C ILE A 17 11.67 -30.42 -12.89
N ASP A 18 12.37 -31.05 -13.82
CA ASP A 18 13.77 -31.01 -14.16
C ASP A 18 14.29 -29.57 -14.36
N TYR A 19 14.36 -28.81 -13.27
CA TYR A 19 14.84 -27.44 -13.27
C TYR A 19 16.33 -27.43 -13.61
N GLU A 20 17.09 -28.44 -13.20
CA GLU A 20 18.47 -28.60 -13.61
C GLU A 20 18.59 -28.87 -15.11
N ASP A 21 17.83 -29.78 -15.73
CA ASP A 21 18.01 -30.07 -17.16
C ASP A 21 17.40 -28.99 -18.08
N ILE A 22 16.34 -28.29 -17.65
CA ILE A 22 15.80 -27.10 -18.37
C ILE A 22 16.78 -25.93 -18.23
N TYR A 23 17.34 -25.69 -17.04
CA TYR A 23 18.29 -24.59 -16.79
C TYR A 23 19.65 -24.88 -17.42
N LEU A 24 20.14 -26.11 -17.36
CA LEU A 24 21.34 -26.58 -18.06
C LEU A 24 21.14 -26.50 -19.57
N ARG A 25 20.01 -26.94 -20.14
CA ARG A 25 19.74 -26.73 -21.59
C ARG A 25 19.65 -25.26 -21.96
N HIS A 26 19.04 -24.40 -21.13
CA HIS A 26 18.94 -22.96 -21.40
C HIS A 26 20.30 -22.25 -21.29
N MET A 27 21.15 -22.71 -20.37
CA MET A 27 22.52 -22.26 -20.17
C MET A 27 23.47 -22.77 -21.27
N TYR A 28 23.37 -24.04 -21.67
CA TYR A 28 24.14 -24.64 -22.78
C TYR A 28 23.76 -24.04 -24.14
N LEU A 29 22.48 -23.69 -24.37
CA LEU A 29 22.02 -23.01 -25.59
C LEU A 29 22.48 -21.54 -25.69
N LYS A 30 22.94 -20.92 -24.60
CA LYS A 30 23.37 -19.51 -24.52
C LYS A 30 24.85 -19.33 -24.15
N ALA A 31 25.66 -20.38 -24.34
CA ALA A 31 27.00 -20.54 -23.81
C ALA A 31 28.17 -19.73 -24.44
N PRO A 32 28.02 -18.61 -25.20
CA PRO A 32 29.19 -17.80 -25.53
C PRO A 32 29.71 -16.84 -24.43
N ASN A 33 29.07 -16.72 -23.26
CA ASN A 33 29.38 -15.61 -22.33
C ASN A 33 29.71 -16.03 -20.88
N MET A 34 29.70 -17.32 -20.54
CA MET A 34 29.75 -17.78 -19.15
C MET A 34 31.01 -17.34 -18.37
N LYS A 35 32.22 -17.42 -18.95
CA LYS A 35 33.46 -17.06 -18.24
C LYS A 35 33.49 -15.58 -17.80
N ALA A 36 33.03 -14.68 -18.67
CA ALA A 36 32.91 -13.26 -18.35
C ALA A 36 31.84 -13.02 -17.28
N THR A 37 30.71 -13.73 -17.38
CA THR A 37 29.66 -13.74 -16.37
C THR A 37 30.23 -14.12 -15.01
N PHE A 38 30.96 -15.22 -14.89
CA PHE A 38 31.59 -15.64 -13.62
C PHE A 38 32.51 -14.59 -13.03
N LEU A 39 33.37 -14.01 -13.86
CA LEU A 39 34.29 -12.97 -13.41
C LEU A 39 33.51 -11.76 -12.90
N HIS A 40 32.40 -11.42 -13.57
CA HIS A 40 31.52 -10.33 -13.17
C HIS A 40 30.77 -10.65 -11.89
N VAL A 41 30.13 -11.82 -11.74
CA VAL A 41 29.46 -12.22 -10.48
C VAL A 41 30.43 -12.19 -9.32
N LYS A 42 31.65 -12.69 -9.53
CA LYS A 42 32.71 -12.67 -8.52
C LYS A 42 33.14 -11.25 -8.17
N THR A 43 33.14 -10.32 -9.14
CA THR A 43 33.46 -8.90 -8.91
C THR A 43 32.32 -8.20 -8.19
N THR A 44 31.07 -8.36 -8.63
CA THR A 44 29.88 -7.79 -8.00
C THR A 44 29.67 -8.35 -6.59
N ALA A 45 29.89 -9.65 -6.37
CA ALA A 45 29.85 -10.24 -5.03
C ALA A 45 30.97 -9.67 -4.13
N LYS A 46 32.16 -9.40 -4.68
CA LYS A 46 33.22 -8.69 -3.96
C LYS A 46 32.88 -7.24 -3.67
N GLU A 47 32.24 -6.53 -4.59
CA GLU A 47 31.78 -5.15 -4.40
C GLU A 47 30.67 -5.09 -3.35
N PHE A 48 29.68 -5.98 -3.44
CA PHE A 48 28.62 -6.13 -2.45
C PHE A 48 29.22 -6.44 -1.09
N LYS A 49 30.16 -7.39 -1.01
CA LYS A 49 30.90 -7.69 0.21
C LYS A 49 31.70 -6.48 0.72
N ALA A 50 32.38 -5.75 -0.14
CA ALA A 50 33.12 -4.55 0.25
C ALA A 50 32.20 -3.45 0.77
N ILE A 51 30.98 -3.32 0.21
CA ILE A 51 29.94 -2.41 0.69
C ILE A 51 29.44 -2.89 2.06
N THR A 52 29.11 -4.17 2.22
CA THR A 52 28.64 -4.72 3.51
C THR A 52 29.72 -4.59 4.58
N ASP A 53 30.98 -4.88 4.26
CA ASP A 53 32.14 -4.76 5.16
C ASP A 53 32.39 -3.30 5.56
N LYS A 54 32.36 -2.36 4.61
CA LYS A 54 32.43 -0.91 4.89
C LYS A 54 31.28 -0.44 5.78
N LEU A 55 30.13 -1.08 5.66
CA LEU A 55 28.97 -0.82 6.50
C LEU A 55 28.99 -1.66 7.80
N GLY A 56 30.04 -2.42 8.09
CA GLY A 56 30.14 -3.25 9.31
C GLY A 56 29.06 -4.33 9.41
N ILE A 57 28.57 -4.82 8.27
CA ILE A 57 27.64 -5.95 8.18
C ILE A 57 28.48 -7.20 7.88
N ASP A 58 28.53 -8.15 8.81
CA ASP A 58 29.20 -9.45 8.60
C ASP A 58 28.35 -10.31 7.64
N TYR A 59 28.41 -9.99 6.34
CA TYR A 59 27.78 -10.75 5.28
C TYR A 59 28.80 -11.74 4.71
N LYS A 60 28.70 -12.98 5.17
CA LYS A 60 29.47 -14.10 4.63
C LYS A 60 28.73 -14.59 3.39
N GLY A 61 29.00 -14.01 2.21
CA GLY A 61 28.47 -14.45 0.90
C GLY A 61 28.93 -15.84 0.45
N TYR A 62 29.01 -16.79 1.39
CA TYR A 62 29.63 -18.10 1.28
C TYR A 62 28.87 -19.00 0.29
N ILE A 63 27.54 -18.88 0.26
CA ILE A 63 26.69 -19.73 -0.57
C ILE A 63 26.87 -19.39 -2.05
N MET A 64 26.83 -18.10 -2.41
CA MET A 64 27.05 -17.66 -3.79
C MET A 64 28.49 -17.90 -4.24
N TYR A 65 29.48 -17.79 -3.34
CA TYR A 65 30.88 -18.03 -3.67
C TYR A 65 31.20 -19.52 -3.91
N GLU A 66 30.66 -20.44 -3.09
CA GLU A 66 30.81 -21.89 -3.30
C GLU A 66 30.07 -22.33 -4.57
N PHE A 67 28.84 -21.85 -4.79
CA PHE A 67 28.10 -22.11 -6.04
C PHE A 67 28.88 -21.67 -7.29
N LEU A 68 29.45 -20.46 -7.28
CA LEU A 68 30.25 -19.95 -8.41
C LEU A 68 31.54 -20.74 -8.62
N LYS A 69 32.17 -21.18 -7.53
CA LYS A 69 33.42 -21.95 -7.55
C LYS A 69 33.19 -23.33 -8.17
N ASP A 70 32.11 -24.01 -7.81
CA ASP A 70 31.77 -25.32 -8.36
C ASP A 70 31.39 -25.25 -9.84
N LEU A 71 30.67 -24.18 -10.23
CA LEU A 71 30.23 -23.98 -11.62
C LEU A 71 31.41 -23.54 -12.55
N ILE A 72 32.45 -22.87 -12.03
CA ILE A 72 33.70 -22.57 -12.76
C ILE A 72 34.49 -23.85 -13.05
N MET A 73 34.53 -24.79 -12.10
CA MET A 73 35.25 -26.05 -12.25
C MET A 73 34.61 -26.98 -13.30
N ALA A 74 33.33 -26.77 -13.61
CA ALA A 74 32.55 -27.59 -14.53
C ALA A 74 32.61 -27.14 -16.01
N LEU A 75 33.24 -26.00 -16.34
CA LEU A 75 33.24 -25.45 -17.69
C LEU A 75 34.53 -25.80 -18.48
N PRO A 76 34.42 -26.40 -19.68
CA PRO A 76 35.60 -26.76 -20.49
C PRO A 76 36.33 -25.53 -21.07
N SER A 77 37.62 -25.70 -21.31
CA SER A 77 38.63 -24.67 -21.60
C SER A 77 38.66 -24.15 -23.06
N GLU A 78 37.53 -23.94 -23.72
CA GLU A 78 37.51 -23.36 -25.07
C GLU A 78 37.28 -21.85 -24.98
N THR A 79 38.36 -21.07 -24.84
CA THR A 79 38.28 -19.67 -24.39
C THR A 79 38.66 -18.63 -25.44
N THR A 80 39.26 -19.02 -26.56
CA THR A 80 39.88 -18.08 -27.51
C THR A 80 38.97 -17.51 -28.59
N PHE A 81 37.83 -18.16 -28.91
CA PHE A 81 36.86 -17.63 -29.88
C PHE A 81 35.78 -16.73 -29.22
N LEU A 82 35.71 -16.76 -27.89
CA LEU A 82 34.71 -16.06 -27.07
C LEU A 82 35.10 -14.61 -26.79
N ASP A 83 36.39 -14.31 -26.66
CA ASP A 83 36.89 -12.99 -26.25
C ASP A 83 36.44 -11.84 -27.20
N PHE A 84 36.23 -12.13 -28.49
CA PHE A 84 35.76 -11.15 -29.47
C PHE A 84 34.25 -10.87 -29.37
N LEU A 85 33.42 -11.90 -29.19
CA LEU A 85 31.96 -11.78 -29.01
C LEU A 85 31.57 -11.27 -27.61
N VAL A 86 32.39 -11.58 -26.61
CA VAL A 86 32.27 -11.15 -25.20
C VAL A 86 32.39 -9.63 -25.07
N SER A 87 33.27 -8.98 -25.83
CA SER A 87 33.50 -7.53 -25.69
C SER A 87 32.30 -6.65 -26.14
N VAL A 88 31.53 -7.09 -27.13
CA VAL A 88 30.42 -6.32 -27.72
C VAL A 88 29.07 -6.60 -27.05
N ASN A 89 28.89 -7.80 -26.45
CA ASN A 89 27.67 -8.18 -25.74
C ASN A 89 27.74 -8.03 -24.21
N CYS A 90 28.91 -7.71 -23.64
CA CYS A 90 29.12 -7.70 -22.19
C CYS A 90 28.20 -6.72 -21.44
N SER A 91 27.93 -5.52 -21.96
CA SER A 91 27.04 -4.56 -21.26
C SER A 91 25.59 -5.03 -21.20
N LEU A 92 25.08 -5.57 -22.32
CA LEU A 92 23.73 -6.16 -22.44
C LEU A 92 23.58 -7.43 -21.59
N TRP A 93 24.62 -8.26 -21.53
CA TRP A 93 24.64 -9.46 -20.70
C TRP A 93 24.82 -9.13 -19.22
N ASN A 94 25.62 -8.12 -18.88
CA ASN A 94 25.79 -7.65 -17.50
C ASN A 94 24.48 -7.12 -16.91
N SER A 95 23.71 -6.34 -17.70
CA SER A 95 22.36 -5.92 -17.29
C SER A 95 21.48 -7.13 -17.04
N ARG A 96 21.30 -8.01 -18.04
CA ARG A 96 20.39 -9.16 -17.91
C ARG A 96 20.79 -10.13 -16.80
N PHE A 97 22.08 -10.32 -16.59
CA PHE A 97 22.58 -11.22 -15.55
C PHE A 97 22.36 -10.64 -14.14
N PHE A 98 22.65 -9.35 -13.95
CA PHE A 98 22.39 -8.70 -12.67
C PHE A 98 20.90 -8.73 -12.34
N ASP A 99 20.05 -8.49 -13.35
CA ASP A 99 18.60 -8.56 -13.21
C ASP A 99 18.13 -9.96 -12.76
N CYS A 100 18.75 -11.05 -13.24
CA CYS A 100 18.42 -12.42 -12.83
C CYS A 100 18.79 -12.77 -11.37
N PHE A 101 19.86 -12.19 -10.80
CA PHE A 101 20.36 -12.56 -9.46
C PHE A 101 19.97 -11.59 -8.35
N LYS A 102 19.53 -10.39 -8.75
CA LYS A 102 19.13 -9.32 -7.85
C LYS A 102 18.13 -9.78 -6.79
N ASP A 103 17.09 -10.49 -7.20
CA ASP A 103 16.04 -10.93 -6.29
C ASP A 103 16.56 -11.97 -5.29
N SER A 104 17.41 -12.89 -5.72
CA SER A 104 18.06 -13.85 -4.82
C SER A 104 18.96 -13.16 -3.80
N LEU A 105 19.76 -12.19 -4.23
CA LEU A 105 20.62 -11.38 -3.35
C LEU A 105 19.80 -10.59 -2.33
N ILE A 106 18.69 -10.00 -2.77
CA ILE A 106 17.76 -9.29 -1.87
C ILE A 106 17.17 -10.27 -0.87
N ASN A 107 16.63 -11.40 -1.32
CA ASN A 107 16.02 -12.39 -0.45
C ASN A 107 17.00 -12.92 0.62
N GLU A 108 18.25 -13.19 0.24
CA GLU A 108 19.29 -13.59 1.20
C GLU A 108 19.60 -12.47 2.20
N TYR A 109 19.75 -11.23 1.72
CA TYR A 109 19.97 -10.06 2.56
C TYR A 109 18.81 -9.83 3.55
N LEU A 110 17.56 -9.96 3.08
CA LEU A 110 16.37 -9.85 3.91
C LEU A 110 16.32 -10.96 4.97
N GLY A 111 16.66 -12.20 4.61
CA GLY A 111 16.74 -13.31 5.56
C GLY A 111 17.79 -13.07 6.65
N HIS A 112 18.96 -12.53 6.28
CA HIS A 112 19.98 -12.13 7.25
C HIS A 112 19.50 -10.98 8.15
N LEU A 113 18.83 -9.99 7.58
CA LEU A 113 18.28 -8.85 8.29
C LEU A 113 17.19 -9.27 9.29
N ASP A 114 16.26 -10.12 8.88
CA ASP A 114 15.23 -10.69 9.76
C ASP A 114 15.86 -11.42 10.94
N LYS A 115 16.90 -12.23 10.70
CA LYS A 115 17.64 -12.91 11.76
C LYS A 115 18.28 -11.91 12.75
N ILE A 116 18.89 -10.83 12.27
CA ILE A 116 19.47 -9.77 13.13
C ILE A 116 18.40 -9.11 13.99
N LEU A 117 17.26 -8.78 13.39
CA LEU A 117 16.16 -8.09 14.08
C LEU A 117 15.48 -8.99 15.13
N ARG A 118 15.49 -10.31 14.94
CA ARG A 118 14.92 -11.29 15.89
C ARG A 118 15.85 -11.73 17.02
N THR A 119 17.16 -11.75 16.81
CA THR A 119 18.11 -12.38 17.75
C THR A 119 18.46 -11.55 18.98
N SER A 120 18.11 -10.26 19.02
CA SER A 120 18.39 -9.41 20.21
C SER A 120 17.42 -8.23 20.29
N ARG A 121 17.14 -7.76 21.53
CA ARG A 121 16.43 -6.49 21.72
C ARG A 121 17.29 -5.37 21.15
N LYS A 122 16.86 -4.77 20.04
CA LYS A 122 17.52 -3.61 19.43
C LYS A 122 16.96 -2.31 19.99
N THR A 123 17.84 -1.37 20.25
CA THR A 123 17.50 0.02 20.57
C THR A 123 17.06 0.76 19.30
N ALA A 124 16.30 1.85 19.45
CA ALA A 124 15.86 2.66 18.31
C ALA A 124 17.03 3.14 17.42
N HIS A 125 18.18 3.45 18.01
CA HIS A 125 19.37 3.92 17.29
C HIS A 125 20.06 2.81 16.49
N GLU A 126 20.16 1.59 17.04
CA GLU A 126 20.67 0.44 16.30
C GLU A 126 19.76 0.12 15.11
N VAL A 127 18.44 0.20 15.29
CA VAL A 127 17.47 -0.01 14.20
C VAL A 127 17.61 1.06 13.12
N GLN A 128 17.81 2.33 13.48
CA GLN A 128 18.10 3.39 12.50
C GLN A 128 19.35 3.08 11.67
N THR A 129 20.44 2.69 12.32
CA THR A 129 21.69 2.33 11.64
C THR A 129 21.48 1.16 10.68
N ILE A 130 20.66 0.18 11.08
CA ILE A 130 20.29 -0.96 10.23
C ILE A 130 19.44 -0.50 9.03
N LEU A 131 18.46 0.38 9.25
CA LEU A 131 17.59 0.93 8.20
C LEU A 131 18.36 1.75 7.18
N GLU A 132 19.31 2.58 7.61
CA GLU A 132 20.18 3.35 6.71
C GLU A 132 20.96 2.44 5.77
N LYS A 133 21.52 1.35 6.32
CA LYS A 133 22.22 0.34 5.53
C LYS A 133 21.28 -0.38 4.57
N PHE A 134 20.09 -0.76 5.05
CA PHE A 134 19.05 -1.41 4.25
C PHE A 134 18.62 -0.53 3.06
N LEU A 135 18.27 0.74 3.31
CA LEU A 135 17.86 1.68 2.27
C LEU A 135 18.99 1.94 1.28
N LYS A 136 20.25 2.01 1.75
CA LYS A 136 21.42 2.13 0.88
C LYS A 136 21.56 0.90 -0.04
N VAL A 137 21.44 -0.31 0.51
CA VAL A 137 21.46 -1.55 -0.29
C VAL A 137 20.35 -1.53 -1.34
N PHE A 138 19.12 -1.19 -0.95
CA PHE A 138 17.99 -1.11 -1.88
C PHE A 138 18.15 -0.03 -2.95
N SER A 139 18.78 1.11 -2.62
CA SER A 139 19.08 2.18 -3.59
C SER A 139 20.13 1.77 -4.64
N VAL A 140 21.07 0.89 -4.27
CA VAL A 140 22.09 0.34 -5.16
C VAL A 140 21.51 -0.76 -6.02
N LEU A 141 20.78 -1.69 -5.42
CA LEU A 141 20.18 -2.82 -6.14
C LEU A 141 19.05 -2.34 -7.04
N ARG A 142 18.23 -1.36 -6.63
CA ARG A 142 17.06 -0.82 -7.35
C ARG A 142 16.09 -1.92 -7.80
N PRO A 143 15.57 -2.74 -6.88
CA PRO A 143 14.68 -3.84 -7.23
C PRO A 143 13.50 -3.40 -8.09
N GLU A 144 13.06 -4.28 -8.98
CA GLU A 144 11.97 -3.95 -9.89
C GLU A 144 10.70 -3.62 -9.08
N PRO A 145 9.96 -2.57 -9.43
CA PRO A 145 8.73 -2.22 -8.71
C PRO A 145 7.71 -3.36 -8.78
N ASP A 146 7.75 -4.10 -9.88
CA ASP A 146 6.88 -5.22 -10.17
C ASP A 146 7.38 -6.51 -9.52
N LEU A 147 6.59 -7.05 -8.59
CA LEU A 147 6.92 -8.26 -7.84
C LEU A 147 6.36 -9.50 -8.53
N SER A 148 7.21 -10.51 -8.71
CA SER A 148 6.77 -11.88 -8.98
C SER A 148 6.16 -12.51 -7.71
N CYS A 149 5.48 -13.64 -7.85
CA CYS A 149 4.98 -14.41 -6.70
C CYS A 149 6.09 -14.79 -5.71
N GLU A 150 7.31 -15.05 -6.19
CA GLU A 150 8.48 -15.40 -5.36
C GLU A 150 8.99 -14.21 -4.55
N ASN A 151 8.75 -12.98 -5.03
CA ASN A 151 9.19 -11.75 -4.39
C ASN A 151 8.17 -11.18 -3.39
N LEU A 152 7.02 -11.83 -3.19
CA LEU A 152 6.02 -11.41 -2.19
C LEU A 152 6.60 -11.37 -0.76
N LEU A 153 7.52 -12.28 -0.45
CA LEU A 153 8.24 -12.32 0.83
C LEU A 153 9.03 -11.03 1.09
N GLN A 154 9.55 -10.38 0.03
CA GLN A 154 10.24 -9.10 0.17
C GLN A 154 9.29 -8.01 0.67
N TYR A 155 8.09 -7.96 0.08
CA TYR A 155 7.06 -7.01 0.48
C TYR A 155 6.61 -7.24 1.93
N GLU A 156 6.31 -8.49 2.29
CA GLU A 156 5.89 -8.85 3.65
C GLU A 156 6.95 -8.45 4.69
N PHE A 157 8.22 -8.70 4.38
CA PHE A 157 9.33 -8.29 5.23
C PHE A 157 9.37 -6.77 5.41
N MET A 158 9.26 -5.98 4.33
CA MET A 158 9.30 -4.52 4.42
C MET A 158 8.13 -3.95 5.23
N ALA A 159 6.94 -4.54 5.10
CA ALA A 159 5.78 -4.13 5.87
C ALA A 159 5.92 -4.47 7.38
N GLU A 160 6.47 -5.64 7.71
CA GLU A 160 6.82 -5.99 9.09
C GLU A 160 7.98 -5.15 9.63
N LEU A 161 8.92 -4.72 8.78
CA LEU A 161 10.00 -3.80 9.15
C LEU A 161 9.44 -2.44 9.57
N LEU A 162 8.47 -1.88 8.86
CA LEU A 162 7.78 -0.64 9.28
C LEU A 162 7.12 -0.80 10.66
N LYS A 163 6.43 -1.92 10.87
CA LYS A 163 5.80 -2.26 12.15
C LYS A 163 6.83 -2.44 13.28
N PHE A 164 8.00 -2.99 12.96
CA PHE A 164 9.11 -3.07 13.90
C PHE A 164 9.66 -1.68 14.26
N CYS A 165 9.81 -0.78 13.27
CA CYS A 165 10.22 0.61 13.50
C CYS A 165 9.27 1.34 14.46
N TYR A 166 7.96 1.10 14.32
CA TYR A 166 6.96 1.61 15.25
C TYR A 166 7.17 1.08 16.68
N ARG A 167 7.33 -0.24 16.83
CA ARG A 167 7.53 -0.88 18.14
C ARG A 167 8.76 -0.37 18.88
N VAL A 168 9.86 -0.15 18.15
CA VAL A 168 11.10 0.41 18.73
C VAL A 168 11.12 1.95 18.73
N ASN A 169 10.06 2.60 18.24
CA ASN A 169 9.85 4.05 18.24
C ASN A 169 10.97 4.85 17.54
N VAL A 170 11.36 4.43 16.33
CA VAL A 170 12.34 5.14 15.50
C VAL A 170 11.89 6.59 15.28
N LYS A 171 12.79 7.56 15.53
CA LYS A 171 12.45 9.00 15.46
C LYS A 171 12.82 9.70 14.14
N ASN A 172 13.59 9.04 13.27
CA ASN A 172 14.10 9.64 12.05
C ASN A 172 13.00 9.61 10.97
N SER A 173 12.34 10.74 10.74
CA SER A 173 11.20 10.86 9.84
C SER A 173 11.55 10.64 8.37
N GLN A 174 12.74 11.05 7.93
CA GLN A 174 13.25 10.79 6.58
C GLN A 174 13.36 9.28 6.32
N LEU A 175 13.99 8.51 7.23
CA LEU A 175 14.14 7.07 7.07
C LEU A 175 12.80 6.33 7.02
N ILE A 176 11.86 6.73 7.88
CA ILE A 176 10.51 6.14 7.88
C ILE A 176 9.78 6.48 6.59
N THR A 177 9.88 7.72 6.12
CA THR A 177 9.24 8.17 4.87
C THR A 177 9.83 7.46 3.65
N ASP A 178 11.15 7.22 3.62
CA ASP A 178 11.79 6.48 2.52
C ASP A 178 11.42 5.00 2.54
N LEU A 179 11.31 4.38 3.72
CA LEU A 179 10.81 3.02 3.83
C LEU A 179 9.33 2.93 3.40
N VAL A 180 8.50 3.91 3.79
CA VAL A 180 7.10 4.04 3.33
C VAL A 180 7.03 4.09 1.81
N LYS A 181 7.83 4.96 1.16
CA LYS A 181 7.90 5.03 -0.32
C LYS A 181 8.29 3.69 -0.92
N LEU A 182 9.33 3.05 -0.36
CA LEU A 182 9.80 1.75 -0.83
C LEU A 182 8.71 0.67 -0.80
N VAL A 183 7.82 0.70 0.20
CA VAL A 183 6.67 -0.22 0.28
C VAL A 183 5.56 0.18 -0.69
N ILE A 184 5.26 1.48 -0.85
CA ILE A 184 4.29 1.96 -1.84
C ILE A 184 4.74 1.57 -3.24
N ASP A 185 5.99 1.77 -3.61
CA ASP A 185 6.47 1.62 -4.99
C ASP A 185 6.39 0.19 -5.53
N ARG A 186 6.05 -0.79 -4.68
CA ARG A 186 5.89 -2.18 -5.10
C ARG A 186 4.48 -2.51 -5.58
N SER A 187 4.38 -3.01 -6.80
CA SER A 187 3.16 -3.49 -7.45
C SER A 187 3.25 -4.95 -7.85
N VAL A 188 2.13 -5.56 -8.23
CA VAL A 188 2.15 -6.83 -8.96
C VAL A 188 1.57 -6.68 -10.35
N VAL A 189 2.21 -7.36 -11.31
CA VAL A 189 1.93 -7.31 -12.75
C VAL A 189 0.65 -8.07 -13.12
N GLU A 190 0.32 -9.18 -12.46
CA GLU A 190 -0.81 -10.05 -12.84
C GLU A 190 -1.81 -10.31 -11.71
N PHE A 191 -3.04 -9.81 -11.89
CA PHE A 191 -4.15 -9.98 -10.94
C PHE A 191 -4.84 -11.35 -11.00
N SER A 192 -4.49 -12.22 -11.96
CA SER A 192 -5.29 -13.39 -12.30
C SER A 192 -5.23 -14.53 -11.27
N PHE A 193 -4.17 -14.62 -10.46
CA PHE A 193 -3.98 -15.75 -9.54
C PHE A 193 -3.42 -15.40 -8.15
N ILE A 194 -3.25 -14.12 -7.85
CA ILE A 194 -2.57 -13.73 -6.61
C ILE A 194 -3.52 -13.86 -5.44
N ARG A 195 -3.23 -14.86 -4.60
CA ARG A 195 -3.73 -14.95 -3.22
C ARG A 195 -3.64 -13.57 -2.61
N HIS A 196 -4.76 -13.04 -2.11
CA HIS A 196 -4.79 -11.78 -1.36
C HIS A 196 -3.58 -11.74 -0.43
N VAL A 197 -2.63 -10.83 -0.70
CA VAL A 197 -1.47 -10.66 0.17
C VAL A 197 -2.03 -10.27 1.53
N LEU A 198 -1.82 -11.12 2.53
CA LEU A 198 -2.33 -10.91 3.87
C LEU A 198 -1.69 -9.63 4.39
N GLN A 199 -2.49 -8.57 4.49
CA GLN A 199 -2.00 -7.31 5.05
C GLN A 199 -1.63 -7.54 6.51
N PRO A 200 -0.48 -6.99 6.97
CA PRO A 200 -0.12 -7.07 8.37
C PRO A 200 -1.22 -6.44 9.22
N HIS A 201 -1.61 -7.11 10.30
CA HIS A 201 -2.38 -6.45 11.34
C HIS A 201 -1.48 -5.41 12.02
N TYR A 202 -1.82 -4.14 11.82
CA TYR A 202 -1.10 -3.02 12.40
C TYR A 202 -1.65 -2.70 13.79
N PRO A 203 -0.78 -2.56 14.81
CA PRO A 203 -1.22 -2.23 16.17
C PRO A 203 -1.84 -0.82 16.23
N GLU A 204 -2.59 -0.57 17.30
CA GLU A 204 -3.08 0.77 17.64
C GLU A 204 -1.91 1.77 17.70
N GLY A 205 -2.14 3.01 17.23
CA GLY A 205 -1.12 4.06 17.14
C GLY A 205 -0.16 3.96 15.94
N PHE A 206 -0.11 2.82 15.22
CA PHE A 206 0.78 2.67 14.06
C PHE A 206 0.53 3.70 12.96
N TYR A 207 -0.74 3.98 12.67
CA TYR A 207 -1.11 4.96 11.64
C TYR A 207 -0.70 6.37 12.03
N GLU A 208 -0.97 6.77 13.27
CA GLU A 208 -0.55 8.07 13.79
C GLU A 208 0.97 8.23 13.74
N TYR A 209 1.71 7.16 14.04
CA TYR A 209 3.17 7.14 13.89
C TYR A 209 3.60 7.44 12.45
N ILE A 210 3.01 6.77 11.45
CA ILE A 210 3.33 7.03 10.04
C ILE A 210 2.95 8.47 9.66
N LEU A 211 1.74 8.92 10.02
CA LEU A 211 1.25 10.28 9.76
C LEU A 211 2.19 11.35 10.33
N LYS A 212 2.65 11.17 11.57
CA LYS A 212 3.61 12.08 12.21
C LYS A 212 4.92 12.21 11.42
N HIS A 213 5.44 11.10 10.89
CA HIS A 213 6.68 11.12 10.10
C HIS A 213 6.48 11.75 8.73
N VAL A 214 5.42 11.38 8.00
CA VAL A 214 5.18 11.94 6.65
C VAL A 214 4.81 13.42 6.71
N THR A 215 4.07 13.87 7.72
CA THR A 215 3.79 15.30 7.93
C THR A 215 5.06 16.08 8.27
N HIS A 216 5.98 15.51 9.06
CA HIS A 216 7.25 16.16 9.37
C HIS A 216 8.12 16.34 8.12
N GLU A 217 8.18 15.33 7.25
CA GLU A 217 8.89 15.39 5.97
C GLU A 217 8.11 16.11 4.85
N LYS A 218 6.92 16.65 5.15
CA LYS A 218 6.05 17.30 4.17
C LYS A 218 5.76 16.40 2.95
N PHE A 219 5.65 15.10 3.20
CA PHE A 219 5.40 14.09 2.19
C PHE A 219 3.89 13.87 2.01
N ASP A 220 3.37 14.24 0.85
CA ASP A 220 1.98 14.02 0.47
C ASP A 220 1.75 12.54 0.09
N ILE A 221 1.57 11.72 1.13
CA ILE A 221 1.34 10.28 0.99
C ILE A 221 0.05 9.98 0.22
N VAL A 222 -0.97 10.85 0.26
CA VAL A 222 -2.25 10.65 -0.44
C VAL A 222 -2.05 10.76 -1.94
N SER A 223 -1.46 11.85 -2.40
CA SER A 223 -1.14 12.04 -3.82
C SER A 223 -0.16 10.98 -4.31
N TYR A 224 0.81 10.60 -3.47
CA TYR A 224 1.78 9.56 -3.81
C TYR A 224 1.11 8.18 -4.01
N CYS A 225 0.28 7.73 -3.06
CA CYS A 225 -0.49 6.48 -3.19
C CYS A 225 -1.47 6.51 -4.38
N SER A 226 -1.98 7.71 -4.71
CA SER A 226 -2.92 7.90 -5.80
C SER A 226 -2.29 7.65 -7.18
N ASN A 227 -1.03 8.05 -7.33
CA ASN A 227 -0.22 7.84 -8.52
C ASN A 227 0.27 6.39 -8.66
N HIS A 228 0.18 5.60 -7.59
CA HIS A 228 0.55 4.19 -7.56
C HIS A 228 -0.67 3.34 -7.16
N PRO A 229 -1.67 3.14 -8.05
CA PRO A 229 -2.91 2.46 -7.70
C PRO A 229 -2.83 0.93 -7.67
N ARG A 230 -1.75 0.34 -8.20
CA ARG A 230 -1.53 -1.12 -8.32
C ARG A 230 -0.62 -1.69 -7.24
N THR A 231 -0.41 -0.95 -6.17
CA THR A 231 0.58 -1.29 -5.16
C THR A 231 0.08 -2.40 -4.28
N LEU A 232 0.96 -3.30 -3.85
CA LEU A 232 0.61 -4.33 -2.87
C LEU A 232 0.23 -3.74 -1.52
N TRP A 233 0.70 -2.52 -1.25
CA TRP A 233 0.33 -1.79 -0.06
C TRP A 233 -1.10 -1.21 -0.17
N GLU A 234 -2.09 -2.05 0.11
CA GLU A 234 -3.48 -1.63 0.35
C GLU A 234 -3.60 -0.65 1.54
N TYR A 235 -2.51 -0.36 2.23
CA TYR A 235 -2.38 0.74 3.16
C TYR A 235 -2.78 2.09 2.58
N SER A 236 -2.67 2.29 1.26
CA SER A 236 -3.30 3.41 0.57
C SER A 236 -4.82 3.51 0.84
N LYS A 237 -5.53 2.38 0.88
CA LYS A 237 -6.94 2.31 1.30
C LYS A 237 -7.10 2.56 2.80
N ASN A 238 -6.13 2.20 3.63
CA ASN A 238 -6.16 2.54 5.05
C ASN A 238 -6.01 4.05 5.33
N PHE A 239 -5.53 4.83 4.36
CA PHE A 239 -5.53 6.30 4.36
C PHE A 239 -6.72 6.93 3.62
N SER A 240 -7.57 6.12 2.98
CA SER A 240 -8.80 6.58 2.35
C SER A 240 -9.84 6.84 3.43
N VAL A 241 -10.26 8.09 3.55
CA VAL A 241 -11.32 8.51 4.48
C VAL A 241 -12.63 7.76 4.21
N VAL A 242 -13.00 7.59 2.94
CA VAL A 242 -14.21 6.83 2.55
C VAL A 242 -14.11 5.37 2.94
N HIS A 243 -12.96 4.74 2.72
CA HIS A 243 -12.74 3.34 3.08
C HIS A 243 -12.81 3.15 4.60
N VAL A 244 -12.08 3.96 5.37
CA VAL A 244 -12.05 3.87 6.84
C VAL A 244 -13.44 4.11 7.45
N ALA A 245 -14.19 5.09 6.93
CA ALA A 245 -15.56 5.33 7.35
C ALA A 245 -16.50 4.15 7.01
N SER A 246 -16.29 3.49 5.86
CA SER A 246 -17.07 2.31 5.46
C SER A 246 -16.91 1.14 6.42
N PHE A 247 -15.73 0.99 7.04
CA PHE A 247 -15.49 -0.01 8.09
C PHE A 247 -15.93 0.44 9.49
N GLY A 248 -16.44 1.67 9.66
CA GLY A 248 -16.83 2.20 10.96
C GLY A 248 -15.65 2.43 11.91
N ASN A 249 -14.43 2.61 11.41
CA ASN A 249 -13.26 2.83 12.25
C ASN A 249 -13.13 4.32 12.63
N PHE A 250 -13.88 4.74 13.63
CA PHE A 250 -13.98 6.14 14.06
C PHE A 250 -12.64 6.73 14.50
N GLU A 251 -11.87 6.03 15.33
CA GLU A 251 -10.58 6.53 15.84
C GLU A 251 -9.58 6.79 14.72
N ARG A 252 -9.48 5.85 13.77
CA ARG A 252 -8.61 6.03 12.60
C ARG A 252 -9.11 7.18 11.73
N LEU A 253 -10.42 7.29 11.52
CA LEU A 253 -11.01 8.37 10.74
C LEU A 253 -10.71 9.74 11.36
N LEU A 254 -10.89 9.87 12.69
CA LEU A 254 -10.56 11.07 13.43
C LEU A 254 -9.08 11.42 13.26
N CYS A 255 -8.19 10.45 13.41
CA CYS A 255 -6.76 10.63 13.18
C CYS A 255 -6.47 11.18 11.76
N LEU A 256 -6.99 10.54 10.71
CA LEU A 256 -6.80 10.99 9.33
C LEU A 256 -7.27 12.45 9.13
N LEU A 257 -8.48 12.74 9.61
CA LEU A 257 -9.05 14.07 9.48
C LEU A 257 -8.25 15.09 10.27
N GLN A 258 -7.81 14.80 11.49
CA GLN A 258 -6.96 15.67 12.30
C GLN A 258 -5.66 16.07 11.60
N TYR A 259 -5.04 15.14 10.85
CA TYR A 259 -3.87 15.39 10.02
C TYR A 259 -4.18 16.11 8.68
N GLY A 260 -5.45 16.41 8.42
CA GLY A 260 -5.89 17.22 7.28
C GLY A 260 -6.14 16.44 5.99
N PHE A 261 -6.31 15.12 6.07
CA PHE A 261 -6.58 14.29 4.90
C PHE A 261 -7.89 14.72 4.23
N GLU A 262 -7.84 14.88 2.92
CA GLU A 262 -9.04 15.16 2.12
C GLU A 262 -10.01 13.98 2.23
N VAL A 263 -11.29 14.29 2.45
CA VAL A 263 -12.33 13.28 2.63
C VAL A 263 -12.54 12.46 1.35
N PHE A 264 -12.41 13.08 0.19
CA PHE A 264 -12.63 12.41 -1.09
C PHE A 264 -11.73 12.99 -2.18
N PRO A 265 -10.43 12.64 -2.20
CA PRO A 265 -9.47 13.27 -3.11
C PRO A 265 -9.77 12.94 -4.58
N CYS A 266 -9.29 13.78 -5.50
CA CYS A 266 -9.51 13.64 -6.94
C CYS A 266 -9.13 12.27 -7.52
N SER A 267 -8.17 11.59 -6.88
CA SER A 267 -7.76 10.24 -7.25
C SER A 267 -8.81 9.18 -6.97
N GLU A 268 -9.59 9.32 -5.91
CA GLU A 268 -10.71 8.42 -5.60
C GLU A 268 -11.89 8.66 -6.54
N ILE A 269 -12.14 9.92 -6.93
CA ILE A 269 -13.13 10.29 -7.94
C ILE A 269 -12.86 9.51 -9.24
N LYS A 270 -11.61 9.53 -9.72
CA LYS A 270 -11.20 8.76 -10.92
C LYS A 270 -11.45 7.25 -10.76
N LYS A 271 -11.28 6.70 -9.56
CA LYS A 271 -11.45 5.26 -9.25
C LYS A 271 -12.89 4.82 -9.01
N SER A 272 -13.84 5.73 -8.71
CA SER A 272 -15.26 5.40 -8.48
C SER A 272 -16.02 4.85 -9.71
N GLY A 273 -15.30 4.34 -10.73
CA GLY A 273 -15.86 3.67 -11.89
C GLY A 273 -16.57 4.63 -12.84
N HIS A 274 -16.44 5.94 -12.62
CA HIS A 274 -17.05 6.96 -13.48
C HIS A 274 -16.38 7.02 -14.85
N GLY A 275 -15.11 6.59 -14.99
CA GLY A 275 -14.45 6.20 -16.26
C GLY A 275 -14.40 7.27 -17.35
N HIS A 276 -15.01 8.41 -17.10
CA HIS A 276 -15.19 9.52 -18.00
C HIS A 276 -14.48 10.73 -17.39
N PRO A 277 -13.52 11.34 -18.12
CA PRO A 277 -12.66 12.37 -17.58
C PRO A 277 -13.40 13.63 -17.09
N PHE A 278 -14.64 13.84 -17.55
CA PHE A 278 -15.45 15.03 -17.26
C PHE A 278 -16.58 14.80 -16.27
N LEU A 279 -16.68 13.64 -15.62
CA LEU A 279 -17.87 13.36 -14.82
C LEU A 279 -17.98 14.17 -13.52
N ASN A 280 -16.87 14.65 -12.99
CA ASN A 280 -16.86 15.62 -11.90
C ASN A 280 -17.47 16.97 -12.29
N GLU A 281 -17.69 17.23 -13.58
CA GLU A 281 -18.44 18.39 -14.08
C GLU A 281 -19.96 18.13 -14.13
N VAL A 282 -20.37 16.87 -14.02
CA VAL A 282 -21.76 16.42 -14.17
C VAL A 282 -22.43 16.13 -12.82
N ILE A 283 -21.67 15.52 -11.90
CA ILE A 283 -22.11 15.23 -10.54
C ILE A 283 -21.10 15.80 -9.57
N SER A 284 -21.59 16.47 -8.53
CA SER A 284 -20.69 17.11 -7.57
C SER A 284 -19.83 16.08 -6.83
N GLN A 285 -18.60 16.47 -6.49
CA GLN A 285 -17.67 15.62 -5.73
C GLN A 285 -18.27 15.14 -4.40
N THR A 286 -19.05 15.97 -3.71
CA THR A 286 -19.72 15.62 -2.45
C THR A 286 -20.79 14.56 -2.67
N HIS A 287 -21.53 14.62 -3.78
CA HIS A 287 -22.55 13.63 -4.12
C HIS A 287 -21.92 12.28 -4.44
N LEU A 288 -20.82 12.28 -5.21
CA LEU A 288 -20.02 11.09 -5.47
C LEU A 288 -19.47 10.45 -4.19
N MET A 289 -18.96 11.28 -3.28
CA MET A 289 -18.48 10.84 -1.97
C MET A 289 -19.58 10.11 -1.20
N ILE A 290 -20.80 10.67 -1.13
CA ILE A 290 -21.94 10.04 -0.44
C ILE A 290 -22.25 8.68 -1.07
N LEU A 291 -22.37 8.61 -2.40
CA LEU A 291 -22.64 7.35 -3.10
C LEU A 291 -21.55 6.31 -2.84
N GLN A 292 -20.28 6.72 -2.81
CA GLN A 292 -19.17 5.83 -2.55
C GLN A 292 -19.12 5.35 -1.09
N LEU A 293 -19.41 6.22 -0.12
CA LEU A 293 -19.59 5.86 1.29
C LEU A 293 -20.72 4.83 1.45
N MET A 294 -21.89 5.10 0.87
CA MET A 294 -23.04 4.17 0.95
C MET A 294 -22.70 2.83 0.31
N SER A 295 -22.04 2.83 -0.84
CA SER A 295 -21.62 1.61 -1.51
C SER A 295 -20.58 0.83 -0.68
N GLY A 296 -19.62 1.51 -0.07
CA GLY A 296 -18.59 0.90 0.76
C GLY A 296 -19.17 0.29 2.03
N MET A 297 -20.02 1.03 2.74
CA MET A 297 -20.71 0.54 3.94
C MET A 297 -21.59 -0.68 3.63
N ARG A 298 -22.38 -0.62 2.56
CA ARG A 298 -23.21 -1.75 2.12
C ARG A 298 -22.34 -2.99 1.80
N PHE A 299 -21.20 -2.80 1.14
CA PHE A 299 -20.28 -3.89 0.84
C PHE A 299 -19.71 -4.49 2.14
N VAL A 300 -19.19 -3.69 3.06
CA VAL A 300 -18.65 -4.18 4.34
C VAL A 300 -19.70 -4.91 5.17
N ASN A 301 -20.92 -4.37 5.23
CA ASN A 301 -22.03 -4.96 5.98
C ASN A 301 -22.47 -6.30 5.36
N TRP A 302 -22.38 -6.44 4.03
CA TRP A 302 -22.64 -7.71 3.35
C TRP A 302 -21.71 -8.85 3.80
N PHE A 303 -20.43 -8.56 4.08
CA PHE A 303 -19.47 -9.57 4.55
C PHE A 303 -19.55 -9.82 6.05
N SER A 304 -20.08 -8.86 6.83
CA SER A 304 -20.05 -8.92 8.29
C SER A 304 -21.35 -9.49 8.89
N LEU A 305 -22.45 -9.47 8.14
CA LEU A 305 -23.72 -10.02 8.60
C LEU A 305 -23.74 -11.54 8.43
N ASP A 306 -23.97 -12.23 9.54
CA ASP A 306 -24.29 -13.66 9.55
C ASP A 306 -25.50 -13.89 8.64
N HIS A 307 -25.42 -14.87 7.73
CA HIS A 307 -26.35 -15.05 6.60
C HIS A 307 -27.84 -15.23 7.01
N THR A 308 -28.14 -15.36 8.30
CA THR A 308 -29.44 -15.67 8.87
C THR A 308 -30.38 -14.46 9.07
N LEU A 309 -29.89 -13.22 8.97
CA LEU A 309 -30.72 -11.99 9.12
C LEU A 309 -31.11 -11.30 7.79
N LEU A 310 -30.93 -12.00 6.66
CA LEU A 310 -31.09 -11.49 5.28
C LEU A 310 -32.55 -11.35 4.78
N LEU A 311 -33.52 -11.07 5.66
CA LEU A 311 -34.90 -10.79 5.24
C LEU A 311 -35.15 -9.28 5.13
N ASP A 312 -35.10 -8.81 3.88
CA ASP A 312 -35.69 -7.60 3.29
C ASP A 312 -35.29 -6.20 3.79
N GLN A 313 -34.74 -6.04 5.00
CA GLN A 313 -34.39 -4.71 5.57
C GLN A 313 -32.89 -4.52 5.88
N GLY A 314 -32.11 -5.60 6.01
CA GLY A 314 -30.71 -5.54 6.47
C GLY A 314 -29.70 -4.94 5.48
N LEU A 315 -30.03 -4.85 4.19
CA LEU A 315 -29.12 -4.40 3.12
C LEU A 315 -29.03 -2.88 2.96
N CYS A 316 -29.88 -2.15 3.68
CA CYS A 316 -29.95 -0.70 3.67
C CYS A 316 -29.62 -0.10 5.04
N ALA A 317 -29.03 -0.86 5.97
CA ALA A 317 -28.69 -0.38 7.30
C ALA A 317 -27.19 -0.02 7.42
N VAL A 318 -26.90 1.09 8.08
CA VAL A 318 -25.55 1.45 8.56
C VAL A 318 -25.41 1.13 10.03
N THR A 319 -24.22 0.71 10.46
CA THR A 319 -23.93 0.51 11.88
C THR A 319 -23.83 1.85 12.61
N LYS A 320 -23.97 1.84 13.94
CA LYS A 320 -23.76 3.05 14.76
C LYS A 320 -22.37 3.66 14.55
N LEU A 321 -21.34 2.81 14.42
CA LEU A 321 -19.97 3.26 14.16
C LEU A 321 -19.82 3.92 12.78
N GLN A 322 -20.43 3.36 11.73
CA GLN A 322 -20.49 3.97 10.40
C GLN A 322 -21.22 5.32 10.41
N ARG A 323 -22.33 5.44 11.17
CA ARG A 323 -23.04 6.70 11.37
C ARG A 323 -22.14 7.77 11.99
N ASN A 324 -21.48 7.43 13.11
CA ASN A 324 -20.56 8.35 13.79
C ASN A 324 -19.43 8.81 12.84
N CYS A 325 -18.97 7.92 11.95
CA CYS A 325 -17.97 8.27 10.94
C CYS A 325 -18.49 9.31 9.94
N ILE A 326 -19.72 9.17 9.45
CA ILE A 326 -20.32 10.14 8.53
C ILE A 326 -20.55 11.49 9.22
N GLU A 327 -21.04 11.50 10.46
CA GLU A 327 -21.16 12.72 11.26
C GLU A 327 -19.81 13.44 11.38
N LEU A 328 -18.74 12.69 11.66
CA LEU A 328 -17.39 13.23 11.75
C LEU A 328 -16.88 13.78 10.42
N ILE A 329 -17.18 13.13 9.29
CA ILE A 329 -16.88 13.65 7.94
C ILE A 329 -17.57 15.01 7.73
N TRP A 330 -18.85 15.12 8.08
CA TRP A 330 -19.60 16.37 7.96
C TRP A 330 -19.11 17.49 8.90
N ARG A 331 -18.42 17.13 10.00
CA ARG A 331 -17.71 18.11 10.84
C ARG A 331 -16.44 18.63 10.17
N ALA A 332 -15.82 17.86 9.28
CA ALA A 332 -14.56 18.22 8.64
C ALA A 332 -14.72 19.06 7.36
N ILE A 333 -15.86 18.99 6.67
CA ILE A 333 -16.06 19.62 5.36
C ILE A 333 -16.98 20.86 5.44
N PRO A 334 -16.73 21.93 4.66
CA PRO A 334 -17.52 23.16 4.72
C PRO A 334 -18.91 23.06 4.09
N GLN A 335 -19.18 22.01 3.32
CA GLN A 335 -20.42 21.86 2.55
C GLN A 335 -21.64 21.67 3.46
N PRO A 336 -22.81 22.20 3.04
CA PRO A 336 -24.09 21.86 3.66
C PRO A 336 -24.41 20.36 3.48
N PHE A 337 -25.33 19.87 4.31
CA PHE A 337 -25.88 18.53 4.11
C PHE A 337 -26.59 18.44 2.76
N ILE A 338 -26.47 17.29 2.12
CA ILE A 338 -27.04 17.04 0.80
C ILE A 338 -28.38 16.36 0.97
N THR A 339 -29.42 16.86 0.30
CA THR A 339 -30.72 16.20 0.35
C THR A 339 -30.78 15.05 -0.65
N LYS A 340 -31.67 14.07 -0.42
CA LYS A 340 -31.88 13.00 -1.40
C LYS A 340 -32.34 13.54 -2.75
N ALA A 341 -33.19 14.57 -2.77
CA ALA A 341 -33.67 15.18 -4.02
C ALA A 341 -32.52 15.73 -4.88
N MET A 342 -31.49 16.32 -4.24
CA MET A 342 -30.29 16.78 -4.94
C MET A 342 -29.47 15.61 -5.49
N LEU A 343 -29.32 14.52 -4.73
CA LEU A 343 -28.66 13.31 -5.23
C LEU A 343 -29.41 12.71 -6.42
N ASP A 344 -30.73 12.55 -6.33
CA ASP A 344 -31.56 11.98 -7.40
C ASP A 344 -31.46 12.80 -8.70
N LEU A 345 -31.43 14.14 -8.58
CA LEU A 345 -31.25 15.04 -9.71
C LEU A 345 -29.87 14.85 -10.37
N ASP A 346 -28.79 14.82 -9.59
CA ASP A 346 -27.43 14.62 -10.11
C ASP A 346 -27.24 13.22 -10.71
N ILE A 347 -27.83 12.17 -10.11
CA ILE A 347 -27.80 10.80 -10.64
C ILE A 347 -28.54 10.70 -11.97
N SER A 348 -29.66 11.43 -12.12
CA SER A 348 -30.40 11.51 -13.38
C SER A 348 -29.61 12.28 -14.43
N THR A 349 -28.98 13.39 -14.03
CA THR A 349 -28.11 14.19 -14.90
C THR A 349 -26.92 13.37 -15.40
N GLU A 350 -26.26 12.60 -14.52
CA GLU A 350 -25.21 11.63 -14.89
C GLU A 350 -25.72 10.63 -15.94
N TYR A 351 -26.90 10.04 -15.70
CA TYR A 351 -27.47 9.05 -16.59
C TYR A 351 -27.74 9.61 -18.00
N PHE A 352 -28.38 10.77 -18.09
CA PHE A 352 -28.66 11.40 -19.40
C PHE A 352 -27.38 11.83 -20.10
N TYR A 353 -26.43 12.41 -19.38
CA TYR A 353 -25.11 12.77 -19.92
C TYR A 353 -24.42 11.54 -20.54
N LEU A 354 -24.32 10.45 -19.78
CA LEU A 354 -23.69 9.21 -20.27
C LEU A 354 -24.45 8.61 -21.47
N ALA A 355 -25.79 8.66 -21.46
CA ALA A 355 -26.61 8.19 -22.57
C ALA A 355 -26.36 9.01 -23.86
N LEU A 356 -26.30 10.34 -23.75
CA LEU A 356 -26.00 11.25 -24.87
C LEU A 356 -24.61 10.99 -25.46
N HIS A 357 -23.64 10.58 -24.64
CA HIS A 357 -22.28 10.24 -25.07
C HIS A 357 -22.10 8.77 -25.49
N GLY A 358 -23.19 7.99 -25.62
CA GLY A 358 -23.13 6.59 -26.05
C GLY A 358 -22.55 5.63 -25.01
N ILE A 359 -22.42 6.05 -23.75
CA ILE A 359 -21.88 5.26 -22.64
C ILE A 359 -23.05 4.73 -21.81
N PHE A 360 -23.84 3.83 -22.39
CA PHE A 360 -25.05 3.35 -21.74
C PHE A 360 -24.77 2.30 -20.66
N LYS A 361 -25.02 2.64 -19.39
CA LYS A 361 -24.88 1.74 -18.23
C LYS A 361 -26.12 1.80 -17.32
N PRO A 362 -27.27 1.22 -17.73
CA PRO A 362 -28.55 1.39 -17.02
C PRO A 362 -28.51 0.82 -15.59
N PHE A 363 -27.74 -0.24 -15.36
CA PHE A 363 -27.55 -0.81 -14.02
C PHE A 363 -26.89 0.17 -13.04
N ARG A 364 -26.09 1.13 -13.53
CA ARG A 364 -25.46 2.16 -12.69
C ARG A 364 -26.49 3.11 -12.10
N HIS A 365 -27.40 3.62 -12.92
CA HIS A 365 -28.44 4.55 -12.49
C HIS A 365 -29.31 3.92 -11.40
N ASN A 366 -29.83 2.71 -11.64
CA ASN A 366 -30.62 1.98 -10.65
C ASN A 366 -29.86 1.67 -9.37
N ARG A 367 -28.55 1.38 -9.47
CA ARG A 367 -27.69 1.19 -8.29
C ARG A 367 -27.56 2.49 -7.50
N ASN A 368 -27.27 3.61 -8.16
CA ASN A 368 -27.06 4.89 -7.49
C ASN A 368 -28.35 5.39 -6.81
N LEU A 369 -29.52 5.22 -7.44
CA LEU A 369 -30.81 5.52 -6.80
C LEU A 369 -31.04 4.70 -5.52
N LYS A 370 -30.67 3.42 -5.52
CA LYS A 370 -30.73 2.58 -4.31
C LYS A 370 -29.78 3.07 -3.21
N LEU A 371 -28.60 3.57 -3.57
CA LEU A 371 -27.65 4.14 -2.62
C LEU A 371 -28.14 5.49 -2.06
N ALA A 372 -28.78 6.33 -2.89
CA ALA A 372 -29.41 7.57 -2.45
C ALA A 372 -30.58 7.31 -1.49
N ALA A 373 -31.41 6.30 -1.77
CA ALA A 373 -32.46 5.86 -0.86
C ALA A 373 -31.90 5.32 0.47
N MET A 374 -30.80 4.56 0.43
CA MET A 374 -30.10 4.12 1.63
C MET A 374 -29.59 5.30 2.46
N TYR A 375 -29.03 6.33 1.81
CA TYR A 375 -28.59 7.54 2.49
C TYR A 375 -29.74 8.25 3.22
N GLU A 376 -30.90 8.41 2.59
CA GLU A 376 -32.07 9.00 3.24
C GLU A 376 -32.59 8.17 4.42
N ALA A 377 -32.71 6.85 4.23
CA ALA A 377 -33.18 5.96 5.28
C ALA A 377 -32.23 5.92 6.48
N CYS A 378 -30.92 6.00 6.24
CA CYS A 378 -29.91 5.96 7.29
C CYS A 378 -29.61 7.33 7.89
N PHE A 379 -29.77 8.43 7.17
CA PHE A 379 -29.35 9.77 7.60
C PHE A 379 -30.46 10.78 7.39
N THR A 380 -31.68 10.43 7.82
CA THR A 380 -32.89 11.22 7.56
C THR A 380 -32.76 12.66 8.03
N ASP A 381 -32.10 12.88 9.18
CA ASP A 381 -31.78 14.19 9.73
C ASP A 381 -30.92 15.06 8.80
N MET A 382 -30.02 14.43 8.04
CA MET A 382 -29.17 15.11 7.05
C MET A 382 -29.81 15.19 5.66
N ALA A 383 -30.53 14.13 5.25
CA ALA A 383 -31.01 13.93 3.88
C ALA A 383 -32.36 14.59 3.58
N VAL A 384 -33.15 14.91 4.61
CA VAL A 384 -34.47 15.56 4.51
C VAL A 384 -34.45 16.97 5.12
N GLY A 385 -33.41 17.31 5.89
CA GLY A 385 -33.25 18.61 6.50
C GLY A 385 -33.13 19.77 5.50
N PRO A 386 -33.29 21.02 5.95
CA PRO A 386 -33.15 22.18 5.10
C PRO A 386 -31.71 22.29 4.57
N HIS A 387 -31.57 22.59 3.27
CA HIS A 387 -30.28 22.81 2.64
C HIS A 387 -29.80 24.24 2.88
N GLU A 388 -29.24 24.46 4.08
CA GLU A 388 -28.75 25.77 4.50
C GLU A 388 -27.22 25.80 4.60
N PRO A 389 -26.58 26.94 4.31
CA PRO A 389 -25.15 27.13 4.58
C PRO A 389 -24.80 26.77 6.03
N ARG A 390 -23.65 26.14 6.23
CA ARG A 390 -23.17 25.79 7.57
C ARG A 390 -22.95 27.06 8.41
N PRO A 391 -23.13 27.01 9.74
CA PRO A 391 -22.90 28.16 10.61
C PRO A 391 -21.49 28.75 10.45
N LEU A 392 -21.33 30.06 10.64
CA LEU A 392 -20.04 30.74 10.52
C LEU A 392 -18.93 30.09 11.36
N LYS A 393 -19.26 29.61 12.57
CA LYS A 393 -18.33 28.86 13.45
C LYS A 393 -17.72 27.65 12.72
N HIS A 394 -18.54 26.90 11.97
CA HIS A 394 -18.13 25.72 11.21
C HIS A 394 -17.27 26.10 10.00
N LEU A 395 -17.69 27.11 9.24
CA LEU A 395 -16.93 27.61 8.10
C LEU A 395 -15.55 28.15 8.53
N ALA A 396 -15.49 28.82 9.68
CA ALA A 396 -14.24 29.29 10.28
C ALA A 396 -13.33 28.11 10.68
N ARG A 397 -13.87 27.06 11.31
CA ARG A 397 -13.12 25.82 11.60
C ARG A 397 -12.51 25.24 10.34
N CYS A 398 -13.30 25.01 9.30
CA CYS A 398 -12.81 24.44 8.04
C CYS A 398 -11.74 25.34 7.40
N SER A 399 -11.92 26.66 7.43
CA SER A 399 -10.97 27.63 6.85
C SER A 399 -9.62 27.64 7.59
N ILE A 400 -9.65 27.68 8.94
CA ILE A 400 -8.45 27.62 9.78
C ILE A 400 -7.70 26.31 9.55
N ARG A 401 -8.42 25.18 9.61
CA ARG A 401 -7.84 23.85 9.40
C ARG A 401 -7.22 23.72 8.00
N LYS A 402 -7.91 24.20 6.96
CA LYS A 402 -7.37 24.23 5.60
C LYS A 402 -6.05 25.00 5.55
N ARG A 403 -5.98 26.18 6.19
CA ARG A 403 -4.75 26.98 6.20
C ARG A 403 -3.61 26.31 6.98
N LEU A 404 -3.92 25.65 8.09
CA LEU A 404 -2.94 24.87 8.85
C LEU A 404 -2.45 23.65 8.06
N PHE A 405 -3.33 22.99 7.29
CA PHE A 405 -2.96 21.88 6.40
C PHE A 405 -2.02 22.35 5.29
N GLU A 406 -2.36 23.43 4.57
CA GLU A 406 -1.53 24.03 3.51
C GLU A 406 -0.12 24.40 4.00
N THR A 407 0.05 24.65 5.29
CA THR A 407 1.33 24.99 5.93
C THR A 407 1.99 23.83 6.66
N TRP A 408 1.48 22.59 6.49
CA TRP A 408 1.97 21.37 7.16
C TRP A 408 2.00 21.45 8.68
N ASN A 409 1.07 22.23 9.24
CA ASN A 409 0.99 22.48 10.67
C ASN A 409 -0.09 21.63 11.34
N LEU A 410 -1.01 20.97 10.64
CA LEU A 410 -1.96 20.06 11.30
C LEU A 410 -1.28 18.77 11.82
N PRO A 411 -1.74 18.20 12.95
CA PRO A 411 -2.65 18.79 13.93
C PRO A 411 -1.96 19.76 14.91
N LYS A 412 -0.62 19.68 15.05
CA LYS A 412 0.18 20.34 16.10
C LYS A 412 0.10 21.87 16.12
N GLY A 413 -0.19 22.50 15.00
CA GLY A 413 -0.29 23.94 14.85
C GLY A 413 -1.50 24.53 15.56
N ILE A 414 -2.51 23.71 15.86
CA ILE A 414 -3.71 24.17 16.59
C ILE A 414 -3.32 24.70 17.98
N CYS A 415 -2.46 23.98 18.72
CA CYS A 415 -2.04 24.43 20.06
C CYS A 415 -1.13 25.66 20.04
N HIS A 416 -0.55 26.00 18.89
CA HIS A 416 0.26 27.20 18.72
C HIS A 416 -0.57 28.45 18.38
N LEU A 417 -1.90 28.32 18.22
CA LEU A 417 -2.78 29.46 17.95
C LEU A 417 -3.05 30.33 19.20
N GLY A 418 -2.73 29.84 20.41
CA GLY A 418 -2.97 30.57 21.66
C GLY A 418 -4.47 30.75 21.97
N ILE A 419 -5.31 29.81 21.54
CA ILE A 419 -6.76 29.84 21.72
C ILE A 419 -7.19 29.01 22.94
N PRO A 420 -8.39 29.25 23.51
CA PRO A 420 -8.91 28.45 24.61
C PRO A 420 -9.00 26.95 24.29
N PRO A 421 -8.78 26.04 25.27
CA PRO A 421 -8.79 24.59 25.06
C PRO A 421 -10.07 24.05 24.41
N GLN A 422 -11.23 24.66 24.67
CA GLN A 422 -12.48 24.27 24.04
C GLN A 422 -12.46 24.52 22.52
N LEU A 423 -11.86 25.63 22.09
CA LEU A 423 -11.68 25.93 20.66
C LEU A 423 -10.61 25.03 20.04
N GLU A 424 -9.57 24.66 20.78
CA GLU A 424 -8.60 23.67 20.31
C GLU A 424 -9.28 22.33 20.01
N LYS A 425 -10.08 21.81 20.94
CA LYS A 425 -10.85 20.56 20.74
C LYS A 425 -11.82 20.66 19.56
N TYR A 426 -12.49 21.81 19.42
CA TYR A 426 -13.39 22.07 18.29
C TYR A 426 -12.63 22.07 16.96
N LEU A 427 -11.49 22.77 16.89
CA LEU A 427 -10.63 22.78 15.72
C LEU A 427 -10.01 21.41 15.46
N ASN A 428 -9.77 20.59 16.50
CA ASN A 428 -9.21 19.25 16.38
C ASN A 428 -10.28 18.16 16.12
N LEU A 429 -11.53 18.55 15.84
CA LEU A 429 -12.66 17.67 15.52
C LEU A 429 -13.10 16.72 16.66
N GLU A 430 -12.63 16.96 17.88
CA GLU A 430 -13.00 16.17 19.07
C GLU A 430 -14.40 16.54 19.59
N THR A 431 -14.87 17.74 19.26
CA THR A 431 -16.17 18.31 19.71
C THR A 431 -16.81 19.14 18.60
N ASP A 432 -18.10 19.47 18.73
CA ASP A 432 -18.87 20.30 17.77
C ASP A 432 -19.35 21.63 18.39
#